data_AF-A0A399EBH1-F1
#
_entry.id   AF-A0A399EBH1-F1
#
_cell.length_a   1.000
_cell.length_b   1.000
_cell.length_c   1.000
_cell.angle_alpha   90.00
_cell.angle_beta   90.00
_cell.angle_gamma   90.00
#
_symmetry.space_group_name_H-M   'P 1'
#
loop_
_entity.id
_entity.type
_entity.pdbx_description
1 polymer ?
#
loop_
_entity_poly.entity_id
_entity_poly.type
_entity_poly.pdbx_seq_one_letter_code
_entity_poly.pdbx_strand_id
1 'polypeptide(L)' 'MALATAHPAKFPDAVGRALGIEPPQHPALEVLKAQPTQVEPLEPHLEALRARLL' A
#
# COMPACT_ATOMS: atom_id res chain seq x y z
N MET A 1 15.28 -1.35 -21.99
CA MET A 1 15.15 -2.15 -20.75
C MET A 1 14.14 -1.50 -19.84
N ALA A 2 13.35 -2.28 -19.10
CA ALA A 2 12.38 -1.78 -18.13
C ALA A 2 12.78 -2.20 -16.72
N LEU A 3 12.62 -1.33 -15.73
CA LEU A 3 12.89 -1.61 -14.32
C LEU A 3 11.60 -2.06 -13.62
N ALA A 4 11.68 -3.15 -12.85
CA ALA A 4 10.58 -3.60 -12.00
C ALA A 4 10.54 -2.75 -10.71
N THR A 5 9.75 -1.68 -10.71
CA THR A 5 9.70 -0.68 -9.62
C THR A 5 8.85 -1.11 -8.43
N ALA A 6 8.08 -2.20 -8.57
CA ALA A 6 7.24 -2.74 -7.50
C ALA A 6 7.01 -4.24 -7.67
N HIS A 7 6.84 -4.94 -6.54
CA HIS A 7 6.43 -6.35 -6.52
C HIS A 7 4.93 -6.50 -6.85
N PRO A 8 4.50 -7.52 -7.62
CA PRO A 8 3.09 -7.69 -8.02
C PRO A 8 2.10 -7.78 -6.84
N ALA A 9 2.53 -8.36 -5.71
CA ALA A 9 1.74 -8.42 -4.46
C ALA A 9 1.32 -7.03 -3.92
N LYS A 10 1.94 -5.94 -4.36
CA LYS A 10 1.53 -4.57 -4.00
C LYS A 10 0.29 -4.10 -4.77
N PHE A 11 -0.07 -4.77 -5.87
CA PHE A 11 -1.20 -4.42 -6.73
C PHE A 11 -2.03 -5.67 -7.08
N PRO A 12 -2.52 -6.42 -6.07
CA PRO A 12 -3.14 -7.73 -6.29
C PRO A 12 -4.33 -7.65 -7.25
N ASP A 13 -5.22 -6.66 -7.09
CA ASP A 13 -6.40 -6.53 -7.95
C ASP A 13 -6.06 -6.32 -9.43
N ALA A 14 -5.07 -5.47 -9.71
CA ALA A 14 -4.66 -5.19 -11.09
C ALA A 14 -4.06 -6.44 -11.74
N VAL A 15 -3.20 -7.14 -11.00
CA VAL A 15 -2.55 -8.37 -11.45
C VAL A 15 -3.57 -9.49 -11.65
N GLY A 16 -4.49 -9.68 -10.70
CA GLY A 16 -5.53 -10.71 -10.77
C GLY A 16 -6.50 -10.48 -11.93
N ARG A 17 -6.95 -9.23 -12.15
CA ARG A 17 -7.81 -8.91 -13.31
C ARG A 17 -7.10 -9.16 -14.64
N ALA A 18 -5.82 -8.79 -14.75
CA ALA A 18 -5.07 -8.89 -16.00
C ALA A 18 -4.69 -10.34 -16.36
N LEU A 19 -4.40 -11.16 -15.34
CA LEU A 19 -3.88 -12.51 -15.55
C LEU A 19 -4.94 -13.61 -15.31
N GLY A 20 -6.07 -13.29 -14.67
CA GLY A 20 -7.11 -14.26 -14.33
C GLY A 20 -6.67 -15.30 -13.28
N ILE A 21 -5.61 -15.02 -12.54
CA ILE A 21 -5.06 -15.89 -11.49
C ILE A 21 -5.09 -15.21 -10.13
N GLU A 22 -4.98 -16.01 -9.07
CA GLU A 22 -4.72 -15.47 -7.74
C GLU A 22 -3.38 -14.71 -7.75
N PRO A 23 -3.35 -13.45 -7.29
CA PRO A 23 -2.12 -12.65 -7.30
C PRO A 23 -1.04 -13.28 -6.40
N PRO A 24 0.24 -13.25 -6.83
CA PRO A 24 1.32 -13.82 -6.03
C PRO A 24 1.46 -13.06 -4.71
N GLN A 25 1.59 -13.80 -3.61
CA GLN A 25 1.79 -13.27 -2.27
C GLN A 25 3.28 -13.09 -1.95
N HIS A 26 3.58 -12.23 -0.97
CA HIS A 26 4.94 -12.05 -0.46
C HIS A 26 4.94 -12.11 1.07
N PRO A 27 5.74 -13.00 1.73
CA PRO A 27 5.65 -13.21 3.18
C PRO A 27 5.72 -11.92 4.01
N ALA A 28 6.66 -11.03 3.68
CA ALA A 28 6.79 -9.74 4.40
C ALA A 28 5.55 -8.83 4.25
N LEU A 29 4.83 -8.89 3.14
CA LEU A 29 3.61 -8.10 2.94
C LEU A 29 2.41 -8.74 3.62
N GLU A 30 2.31 -10.08 3.61
CA GLU A 30 1.24 -10.80 4.33
C GLU A 30 1.31 -10.54 5.85
N VAL A 31 2.52 -10.49 6.42
CA VAL A 31 2.71 -10.14 7.84
C VAL A 31 2.25 -8.71 8.15
N LEU A 32 2.37 -7.76 7.20
CA LEU A 32 1.93 -6.37 7.40
C LEU A 32 0.40 -6.22 7.28
N LYS A 33 -0.26 -6.99 6.41
CA LYS A 33 -1.73 -6.94 6.25
C LYS A 33 -2.48 -7.29 7.53
N ALA A 34 -1.90 -8.15 8.38
CA ALA A 34 -2.50 -8.58 9.64
C ALA A 34 -2.27 -7.60 10.79
N GLN A 35 -1.41 -6.58 10.62
CA GLN A 35 -1.09 -5.65 11.69
C GLN A 35 -2.10 -4.50 11.76
N PRO A 36 -2.42 -3.99 12.96
CA PRO A 36 -3.26 -2.81 13.09
C PRO A 36 -2.58 -1.59 12.47
N THR A 37 -3.37 -0.78 11.77
CA THR A 37 -2.88 0.50 11.25
C THR A 37 -2.97 1.56 12.35
N GLN A 38 -1.92 2.39 12.47
CA GLN A 38 -1.92 3.57 13.32
C GLN A 38 -1.90 4.80 12.42
N VAL A 39 -3.08 5.26 12.06
CA VAL A 39 -3.27 6.40 11.16
C VAL A 39 -4.21 7.40 11.80
N GLU A 40 -3.89 8.68 11.64
CA GLU A 40 -4.73 9.79 12.08
C GLU A 40 -5.11 10.60 10.83
N PRO A 41 -6.41 10.68 10.47
CA PRO A 41 -6.84 11.48 9.35
C PRO A 41 -6.67 12.96 9.66
N LEU A 42 -6.13 13.71 8.70
CA LEU A 42 -5.98 15.15 8.77
C LEU A 42 -6.73 15.80 7.60
N GLU A 43 -7.22 17.00 7.83
CA GLU A 43 -7.76 17.84 6.75
C GLU A 43 -6.65 18.17 5.74
N PRO A 44 -6.97 18.30 4.44
CA PRO A 44 -5.99 18.38 3.35
C PRO A 44 -5.40 19.79 3.20
N HIS A 45 -5.04 20.44 4.31
CA HIS A 45 -4.45 21.77 4.31
C HIS A 45 -3.23 21.83 5.23
N LEU A 46 -2.32 22.75 4.93
CA LEU A 46 -1.01 22.85 5.56
C LEU A 46 -1.11 23.09 7.08
N GLU A 47 -2.14 23.83 7.50
CA GLU A 47 -2.35 24.22 8.88
C GLU A 47 -2.72 23.01 9.75
N ALA A 48 -3.54 22.07 9.25
CA ALA A 48 -3.86 20.84 9.96
C ALA A 48 -2.61 19.98 10.17
N LEU A 49 -1.74 19.90 9.15
CA LEU A 49 -0.47 19.18 9.26
C LEU A 49 0.48 19.84 10.27
N ARG A 50 0.61 21.18 10.23
CA ARG A 50 1.43 21.93 11.20
C ARG A 50 0.94 21.73 12.63
N ALA A 51 -0.37 21.84 12.87
CA ALA A 51 -0.96 21.66 14.19
C ALA A 51 -0.72 20.25 14.77
N ARG A 52 -0.50 19.24 13.91
CA ARG A 52 -0.22 17.86 14.34
C ARG A 52 1.26 17.56 14.60
N LEU A 53 2.18 18.29 13.95
CA LEU A 53 3.61 17.98 13.91
C LEU A 53 4.51 18.96 14.67
N LEU A 54 4.01 20.15 15.00
CA LEU A 54 4.74 21.22 15.68
C LEU A 54 4.10 21.54 17.03
#